data_AF-A0A3B0J1N3-F1
#
_entry.id   AF-A0A3B0J1N3-F1
#
_cell.length_a   1.000
_cell.length_b   1.000
_cell.length_c   1.000
_cell.angle_alpha   90.00
_cell.angle_beta   90.00
_cell.angle_gamma   90.00
#
_symmetry.space_group_name_H-M   'P 1'
#
loop_
_entity.id
_entity.type
_entity.pdbx_description
1 polymer ?
#
loop_
_entity_poly.entity_id
_entity_poly.type
_entity_poly.pdbx_seq_one_letter_code
_entity_poly.pdbx_strand_id
1 'polypeptide(L)'
;MNLIKAALLLSAFVALSMAHRSSSESWDSWVECTHVGARAYARLLRDAIPTLRSLYECIDYEPILNTESSYLRTLKNLYELLRKTVYEKQSCLLDPLKGTANALMPFVDKIDALNCLA
;
A
#
# COMPACT_ATOMS: atom_id res chain seq x y z
N MET A 1 42.60 1.44 16.97
CA MET A 1 41.82 2.59 16.44
C MET A 1 41.97 2.81 14.92
N ASN A 2 43.04 2.32 14.28
CA ASN A 2 43.26 2.50 12.84
C ASN A 2 42.52 1.48 11.95
N LEU A 3 42.25 0.28 12.47
CA LEU A 3 41.49 -0.77 11.77
C LEU A 3 40.01 -0.39 11.55
N ILE A 4 39.38 0.26 12.54
CA ILE A 4 37.99 0.72 12.43
C ILE A 4 37.89 1.85 11.41
N LYS A 5 38.86 2.77 11.40
CA LYS A 5 38.94 3.84 10.39
C LYS A 5 39.15 3.28 8.98
N ALA A 6 40.03 2.28 8.83
CA ALA A 6 40.25 1.61 7.55
C ALA A 6 39.01 0.86 7.06
N ALA A 7 38.30 0.16 7.95
CA ALA A 7 37.06 -0.53 7.63
C ALA A 7 35.94 0.43 7.21
N LEU A 8 35.80 1.58 7.88
CA LEU A 8 34.84 2.63 7.53
C LEU A 8 35.18 3.30 6.19
N LEU A 9 36.47 3.51 5.90
CA LEU A 9 36.89 4.08 4.62
C LEU A 9 36.66 3.09 3.47
N LEU A 10 36.90 1.79 3.70
CA LEU A 10 36.62 0.75 2.72
C LEU A 10 35.12 0.60 2.47
N SER A 11 34.28 0.64 3.51
CA SER A 11 32.82 0.57 3.33
C SER A 11 32.27 1.81 2.62
N ALA A 12 32.78 3.00 2.94
CA ALA A 12 32.44 4.23 2.23
C ALA A 12 32.88 4.18 0.76
N PHE A 13 34.06 3.66 0.47
CA PHE A 13 34.56 3.53 -0.90
C PHE A 13 33.74 2.52 -1.73
N VAL A 14 33.33 1.41 -1.11
CA VAL A 14 32.41 0.44 -1.73
C VAL A 14 31.05 1.08 -2.00
N ALA A 15 30.51 1.87 -1.07
CA ALA A 15 29.24 2.58 -1.28
C ALA A 15 29.33 3.62 -2.41
N LEU A 16 30.41 4.41 -2.47
CA LEU A 16 30.62 5.39 -3.55
C LEU A 16 30.83 4.73 -4.92
N SER A 17 31.54 3.60 -4.97
CA SER A 17 31.78 2.89 -6.24
C SER A 17 30.52 2.18 -6.75
N MET A 18 29.63 1.71 -5.86
CA MET A 18 28.30 1.24 -6.25
C MET A 18 27.41 2.39 -6.74
N ALA A 19 27.44 3.54 -6.08
CA ALA A 19 26.71 4.73 -6.51
C ALA A 19 27.20 5.28 -7.88
N HIS A 20 28.48 5.12 -8.20
CA HIS A 20 29.05 5.55 -9.49
C HIS A 20 28.78 4.55 -10.63
N ARG A 21 28.57 3.26 -10.32
CA ARG A 21 28.23 2.22 -11.32
C ARG A 21 26.76 2.20 -11.70
N SER A 22 25.87 2.62 -10.81
CA SER A 22 24.48 2.91 -11.16
C SER A 22 24.43 4.24 -11.91
N SER A 23 24.06 4.24 -13.19
CA SER A 23 23.84 5.49 -13.92
C SER A 23 22.86 6.37 -13.14
N SER A 24 23.10 7.68 -13.07
CA SER A 24 22.20 8.63 -12.40
C SER A 24 20.76 8.51 -12.92
N GLU A 25 20.58 8.20 -14.21
CA GLU A 25 19.28 7.94 -14.83
C GLU A 25 18.50 6.80 -14.16
N SER A 26 19.18 5.73 -13.73
CA SER A 26 18.51 4.59 -13.08
C SER A 26 17.99 4.92 -11.68
N TRP A 27 18.69 5.78 -10.94
CA TRP A 27 18.28 6.23 -9.61
C TRP A 27 17.15 7.24 -9.68
N ASP A 28 17.24 8.20 -10.61
CA ASP A 28 16.20 9.21 -10.78
C ASP A 28 14.86 8.56 -11.17
N SER A 29 14.90 7.58 -12.08
CA SER A 29 13.73 6.77 -12.44
C SER A 29 13.18 5.99 -11.24
N TRP A 30 14.04 5.31 -10.48
CA TRP A 30 13.62 4.56 -9.28
C TRP A 30 12.97 5.44 -8.21
N VAL A 31 13.53 6.63 -7.96
CA VAL A 31 12.97 7.60 -7.01
C VAL A 31 11.62 8.12 -7.49
N GLU A 32 11.49 8.45 -8.78
CA GLU A 32 10.23 8.89 -9.38
C GLU A 32 9.15 7.81 -9.23
N CYS A 33 9.47 6.55 -9.55
CA CYS A 33 8.56 5.41 -9.37
C CYS A 33 8.11 5.23 -7.93
N THR A 34 9.06 5.29 -6.98
CA THR A 34 8.77 5.19 -5.54
C THR A 34 7.89 6.35 -5.08
N HIS A 35 8.13 7.55 -5.59
CA HIS A 35 7.33 8.73 -5.27
C HIS A 35 5.88 8.58 -5.75
N VAL A 36 5.67 8.01 -6.95
CA VAL A 36 4.33 7.76 -7.49
C VAL A 36 3.61 6.72 -6.64
N GLY A 37 4.27 5.60 -6.32
CA GLY A 37 3.71 4.56 -5.46
C GLY A 37 3.35 5.07 -4.05
N ALA A 38 4.22 5.87 -3.44
CA ALA A 38 3.95 6.48 -2.15
C ALA A 38 2.73 7.42 -2.17
N ARG A 39 2.56 8.22 -3.24
CA ARG A 39 1.36 9.06 -3.40
C ARG A 39 0.11 8.21 -3.58
N ALA A 40 0.16 7.15 -4.39
CA ALA A 40 -0.96 6.24 -4.61
C ALA A 40 -1.41 5.62 -3.28
N TYR A 41 -0.46 5.08 -2.50
CA TYR A 41 -0.74 4.51 -1.18
C TYR A 41 -1.31 5.55 -0.21
N ALA A 42 -0.74 6.75 -0.15
CA ALA A 42 -1.23 7.82 0.70
C ALA A 42 -2.64 8.29 0.28
N ARG A 43 -3.00 8.17 -0.99
CA ARG A 43 -4.36 8.45 -1.47
C ARG A 43 -5.32 7.35 -1.02
N LEU A 44 -4.95 6.09 -1.20
CA LEU A 44 -5.75 4.94 -0.73
C LEU A 44 -6.03 5.00 0.76
N LEU A 45 -5.03 5.30 1.59
CA LEU A 45 -5.23 5.40 3.03
C LEU A 45 -6.20 6.51 3.42
N ARG A 46 -6.16 7.66 2.73
CA ARG A 46 -7.10 8.76 2.98
C ARG A 46 -8.52 8.38 2.60
N ASP A 47 -8.68 7.67 1.48
CA ASP A 47 -9.99 7.28 0.97
C ASP A 47 -10.52 6.00 1.65
N ALA A 48 -9.67 5.22 2.32
CA ALA A 48 -10.04 3.97 2.97
C ALA A 48 -11.08 4.15 4.09
N ILE A 49 -10.89 5.15 4.96
CA ILE A 49 -11.81 5.39 6.10
C ILE A 49 -13.25 5.68 5.64
N PRO A 50 -13.51 6.69 4.78
CA PRO A 50 -14.87 6.97 4.34
C PRO A 50 -15.45 5.83 3.50
N THR A 51 -14.63 5.15 2.70
CA THR A 51 -15.06 4.01 1.89
C THR A 51 -15.48 2.83 2.77
N LEU A 52 -14.70 2.51 3.81
CA LEU A 52 -15.06 1.47 4.77
C LEU A 52 -16.34 1.83 5.51
N ARG A 53 -16.51 3.09 5.92
CA ARG A 53 -17.76 3.53 6.57
C ARG A 53 -18.98 3.28 5.67
N SER A 54 -18.92 3.75 4.43
CA SER A 54 -20.02 3.56 3.47
C SER A 54 -20.28 2.06 3.21
N LEU A 55 -19.23 1.25 3.15
CA LEU A 55 -19.34 -0.20 3.00
C LEU A 55 -20.03 -0.84 4.22
N TYR A 56 -19.62 -0.48 5.44
CA TYR A 56 -20.26 -0.98 6.67
C TYR A 56 -21.74 -0.58 6.76
N GLU A 57 -22.07 0.67 6.42
CA GLU A 57 -23.45 1.16 6.36
C GLU A 57 -24.28 0.38 5.33
N CYS A 58 -23.72 0.05 4.16
CA CYS A 58 -24.43 -0.68 3.12
C CYS A 58 -24.64 -2.17 3.47
N ILE A 59 -23.65 -2.83 4.09
CA ILE A 59 -23.74 -4.25 4.47
C ILE A 59 -24.70 -4.44 5.64
N ASP A 60 -24.92 -3.40 6.47
CA ASP A 60 -25.70 -3.46 7.70
C ASP A 60 -25.15 -4.56 8.63
N TYR A 61 -23.82 -4.54 8.83
CA TYR A 61 -23.11 -5.52 9.64
C TYR A 61 -22.89 -5.00 11.07
N GLU A 62 -23.41 -5.72 12.05
CA GLU A 62 -23.21 -5.44 13.46
C GLU A 62 -22.13 -6.38 14.05
N PRO A 63 -20.95 -5.86 14.43
CA PRO A 63 -19.87 -6.69 14.95
C PRO A 63 -20.14 -7.18 16.38
N ILE A 64 -19.58 -8.33 16.75
CA ILE A 64 -19.68 -8.84 18.13
C ILE A 64 -18.71 -8.07 19.04
N LEU A 65 -19.25 -7.17 19.88
CA LEU A 65 -18.52 -6.26 20.77
C LEU A 65 -18.44 -6.75 22.23
N ASN A 66 -17.95 -7.97 22.47
CA ASN A 66 -17.69 -8.40 23.85
C ASN A 66 -16.34 -7.85 24.36
N THR A 67 -16.27 -7.45 25.62
CA THR A 67 -15.12 -6.75 26.24
C THR A 67 -13.84 -7.59 26.34
N GLU A 68 -13.92 -8.92 26.29
CA GLU A 68 -12.73 -9.78 26.25
C GLU A 68 -12.26 -9.98 24.80
N SER A 69 -11.21 -9.29 24.35
CA SER A 69 -10.71 -9.43 22.98
C SER A 69 -10.04 -10.79 22.76
N SER A 70 -10.69 -11.69 22.01
CA SER A 70 -10.09 -12.92 21.50
C SER A 70 -9.77 -12.76 20.01
N TYR A 71 -8.53 -13.07 19.61
CA TYR A 71 -8.08 -13.09 18.21
C TYR A 71 -9.04 -13.85 17.29
N LEU A 72 -9.56 -14.99 17.76
CA LEU A 72 -10.53 -15.81 17.03
C LEU A 72 -11.82 -15.07 16.73
N ARG A 73 -12.25 -14.15 17.62
CA ARG A 73 -13.44 -13.34 17.38
C ARG A 73 -13.21 -12.29 16.31
N THR A 74 -12.06 -11.63 16.32
CA THR A 74 -11.70 -10.69 15.25
C THR A 74 -11.71 -11.40 13.89
N LEU A 75 -11.15 -12.61 13.84
CA LEU A 75 -11.16 -13.43 12.63
C LEU A 75 -12.58 -13.82 12.21
N LYS A 76 -13.44 -14.20 13.17
CA LYS A 76 -14.86 -14.50 12.92
C LYS A 76 -15.62 -13.29 12.40
N ASN A 77 -15.44 -12.11 13.00
CA ASN A 77 -16.09 -10.89 12.56
C ASN A 77 -15.65 -10.51 11.14
N LEU A 78 -14.35 -10.64 10.84
CA LEU A 78 -13.82 -10.42 9.50
C LEU A 78 -14.38 -11.42 8.48
N TYR A 79 -14.47 -12.70 8.84
CA TYR A 79 -15.07 -13.73 8.00
C TYR A 79 -16.55 -13.46 7.70
N GLU A 80 -17.36 -13.16 8.73
CA GLU A 80 -18.78 -12.87 8.53
C GLU A 80 -19.01 -11.60 7.71
N LEU A 81 -18.18 -10.57 7.94
CA LEU A 81 -18.17 -9.37 7.11
C LEU A 81 -17.91 -9.74 5.65
N LEU A 82 -16.80 -10.43 5.36
CA LEU A 82 -16.44 -10.84 4.00
C LEU A 82 -17.52 -11.71 3.36
N ARG A 83 -18.06 -12.68 4.11
CA ARG A 83 -19.12 -13.57 3.64
C ARG A 83 -20.37 -12.80 3.25
N LYS A 84 -20.88 -11.92 4.12
CA LYS A 84 -22.04 -11.07 3.81
C LYS A 84 -21.76 -10.17 2.61
N THR A 85 -20.58 -9.57 2.58
CA THR A 85 -20.19 -8.67 1.50
C THR A 85 -20.16 -9.37 0.14
N VAL A 86 -19.54 -10.55 0.06
CA VAL A 86 -19.32 -11.27 -1.20
C VAL A 86 -20.55 -12.05 -1.66
N TYR A 87 -21.32 -12.64 -0.74
CA TYR A 87 -22.42 -13.53 -1.11
C TYR A 87 -23.80 -12.87 -1.05
N GLU A 88 -24.04 -11.97 -0.09
CA GLU A 88 -25.37 -11.40 0.16
C GLU A 88 -25.52 -9.96 -0.36
N LYS A 89 -24.45 -9.16 -0.26
CA LYS A 89 -24.47 -7.71 -0.48
C LYS A 89 -23.41 -7.26 -1.49
N GLN A 90 -23.25 -8.02 -2.58
CA GLN A 90 -22.22 -7.78 -3.60
C GLN A 90 -22.30 -6.38 -4.21
N SER A 91 -23.51 -5.84 -4.34
CA SER A 91 -23.74 -4.47 -4.81
C SER A 91 -23.04 -3.41 -3.97
N CYS A 92 -22.87 -3.65 -2.66
CA CYS A 92 -22.18 -2.75 -1.75
C CYS A 92 -20.68 -2.64 -2.01
N LEU A 93 -20.08 -3.59 -2.73
CA LEU A 93 -18.67 -3.51 -3.13
C LEU A 93 -18.45 -2.65 -4.37
N LEU A 94 -19.45 -2.52 -5.25
CA LEU A 94 -19.27 -1.92 -6.56
C LEU A 94 -18.81 -0.46 -6.47
N ASP A 95 -19.44 0.33 -5.63
CA ASP A 95 -19.11 1.75 -5.47
C ASP A 95 -17.73 1.96 -4.83
N PRO A 96 -17.38 1.30 -3.71
CA PRO A 96 -16.02 1.29 -3.17
C PRO A 96 -14.95 0.88 -4.19
N LEU A 97 -15.21 -0.18 -4.96
CA LEU A 97 -14.25 -0.73 -5.91
C LEU A 97 -14.06 0.22 -7.10
N LYS A 98 -15.16 0.78 -7.62
CA LYS A 98 -15.13 1.79 -8.68
C LYS A 98 -14.43 3.07 -8.23
N GLY A 99 -14.71 3.54 -7.01
CA GLY A 99 -14.05 4.69 -6.41
C GLY A 99 -12.54 4.47 -6.28
N THR A 100 -12.14 3.29 -5.79
CA THR A 100 -10.73 2.91 -5.66
C THR A 100 -10.04 2.81 -7.02
N ALA A 101 -10.68 2.19 -8.01
CA ALA A 101 -10.15 2.08 -9.36
C ALA A 101 -9.95 3.47 -10.00
N ASN A 102 -10.94 4.35 -9.91
CA ASN A 102 -10.86 5.72 -10.42
C ASN A 102 -9.76 6.53 -9.72
N ALA A 103 -9.58 6.33 -8.41
CA ALA A 103 -8.53 7.01 -7.64
C ALA A 103 -7.12 6.51 -8.01
N LEU A 104 -6.98 5.22 -8.35
CA LEU A 104 -5.69 4.60 -8.67
C LEU A 104 -5.29 4.73 -10.14
N MET A 105 -6.25 4.80 -11.07
CA MET A 105 -6.01 4.89 -12.51
C MET A 105 -4.90 5.89 -12.90
N PRO A 106 -4.90 7.16 -12.43
CA PRO A 106 -3.84 8.10 -12.80
C PRO A 106 -2.45 7.70 -12.30
N PHE A 107 -2.35 6.92 -11.22
CA PHE A 107 -1.07 6.40 -10.74
C PHE A 107 -0.58 5.22 -11.55
N VAL A 108 -1.50 4.36 -12.02
CA VAL A 108 -1.19 3.25 -12.93
C VAL A 108 -0.66 3.78 -14.25
N ASP A 109 -1.35 4.76 -14.84
CA ASP A 109 -0.91 5.41 -16.09
C ASP A 109 0.48 6.03 -15.94
N LYS A 110 0.76 6.64 -14.77
CA LYS A 110 2.06 7.23 -14.49
C LYS A 110 3.16 6.18 -14.26
N ILE A 111 2.85 5.05 -13.64
CA ILE A 111 3.77 3.91 -13.47
C ILE A 111 4.14 3.30 -14.81
N ASP A 112 3.16 3.13 -15.70
CA ASP A 112 3.36 2.58 -17.06
C ASP A 112 4.17 3.54 -17.93
N ALA A 113 3.83 4.84 -17.94
CA ALA A 113 4.57 5.87 -18.68
C ALA A 113 6.05 5.98 -18.24
N LEU A 114 6.34 5.67 -16.97
CA LEU A 114 7.70 5.67 -16.40
C LEU A 114 8.42 4.32 -16.55
N ASN A 115 7.77 3.30 -17.12
CA ASN A 115 8.28 1.93 -17.21
C ASN A 115 8.77 1.38 -15.86
N CYS A 116 8.06 1.71 -14.77
CA CYS A 116 8.47 1.31 -13.42
C CYS A 116 8.41 -0.21 -13.16
N LEU A 117 7.79 -0.98 -14.06
CA LEU A 117 7.55 -2.42 -13.94
C LEU A 117 8.28 -3.24 -15.02
N ALA A 118 9.12 -2.61 -15.85
CA ALA A 118 9.86 -3.22 -16.96
C ALA A 118 11.22 -3.78 -16.53
#